data_AF-A0A6G0J0Y2-F1
#
_entry.id   AF-A0A6G0J0Y2-F1
#
_cell.length_a   1.000
_cell.length_b   1.000
_cell.length_c   1.000
_cell.angle_alpha   90.00
_cell.angle_beta   90.00
_cell.angle_gamma   90.00
#
_symmetry.space_group_name_H-M   'P 1'
#
loop_
_entity.id
_entity.type
_entity.pdbx_description
1 polymer ?
#
loop_
_entity_poly.entity_id
_entity_poly.type
_entity_poly.pdbx_seq_one_letter_code
_entity_poly.pdbx_strand_id
1 'polypeptide(L)'
;MEPGLNIKVKVVSILIFILSTGSSENDLYLNFCGTWRHGKGSLTLSVNLSPGCDGVSISANKTSLSIDGKITAQCRRSDVVSLEQYGLGSQEDSYFCLYWEPLLDQLKLQVAGKNLTLCWPASIQGSCCTDLSHGSNTPYASYGIVNGSVRNDTLNDKIMTAYEFSGESTDCKKLCDQLNQGSTQVNMVENPLAAGYVKHPCARSSEVVMKKDFRGFNVTSPAAKGEPAEPLITVYIPPALKQAAKNTSKVAFSFFKNNSLFQDGLEKVKILNDVVKINVENEIIADLPEPIRIGFHHDVVPKTHARECVSWDTRKG
;
A
#
# COMPACT_ATOMS: atom_id res chain seq x y z
N MET A 1 -19.48 77.85 0.16
CA MET A 1 -18.20 77.84 -0.57
C MET A 1 -17.24 77.02 0.28
N GLU A 2 -17.16 75.73 -0.02
CA GLU A 2 -16.42 74.73 0.74
C GLU A 2 -14.91 74.81 0.42
N PRO A 3 -14.02 74.61 1.41
CA PRO A 3 -12.69 74.12 1.14
C PRO A 3 -12.64 72.60 1.37
N GLY A 4 -12.09 71.92 0.36
CA GLY A 4 -12.08 70.47 0.21
C GLY A 4 -11.40 69.69 1.34
N LEU A 5 -12.06 68.62 1.76
CA LEU A 5 -11.50 67.61 2.63
C LEU A 5 -10.74 66.59 1.77
N ASN A 6 -9.40 66.65 1.81
CA ASN A 6 -8.53 65.63 1.23
C ASN A 6 -8.74 64.30 1.96
N ILE A 7 -9.54 63.40 1.39
CA ILE A 7 -9.66 62.02 1.86
C ILE A 7 -8.36 61.29 1.46
N LYS A 8 -7.40 61.24 2.38
CA LYS A 8 -6.28 60.30 2.28
C LYS A 8 -6.85 58.89 2.52
N VAL A 9 -7.16 58.18 1.44
CA VAL A 9 -7.48 56.75 1.48
C VAL A 9 -6.22 56.02 1.94
N LYS A 10 -6.15 55.72 3.24
CA LYS A 10 -5.20 54.73 3.76
C LYS A 10 -5.66 53.38 3.24
N VAL A 11 -5.03 52.90 2.17
CA VAL A 11 -5.14 51.50 1.73
C VAL A 11 -4.55 50.67 2.85
N VAL A 12 -5.41 50.14 3.72
CA VAL A 12 -5.04 49.10 4.67
C VAL A 12 -4.96 47.82 3.85
N SER A 13 -3.76 47.52 3.32
CA SER A 13 -3.47 46.20 2.80
C SER A 13 -3.48 45.22 3.97
N ILE A 14 -4.64 44.58 4.20
CA ILE A 14 -4.72 43.38 5.02
C ILE A 14 -4.00 42.29 4.22
N LEU A 15 -2.71 42.09 4.50
CA LEU A 15 -2.04 40.87 4.11
C LEU A 15 -2.68 39.74 4.90
N ILE A 16 -3.59 39.02 4.25
CA ILE A 16 -4.04 37.71 4.72
C ILE A 16 -2.82 36.80 4.55
N PHE A 17 -2.03 36.64 5.61
CA PHE A 17 -1.09 35.53 5.69
C PHE A 17 -1.95 34.26 5.74
N ILE A 18 -2.13 33.64 4.57
CA ILE A 18 -2.53 32.25 4.50
C ILE A 18 -1.36 31.50 5.10
N LEU A 19 -1.44 31.20 6.39
CA LEU A 19 -0.62 30.18 7.01
C LEU A 19 -0.96 28.90 6.25
N SER A 20 -0.13 28.53 5.28
CA SER A 20 -0.11 27.19 4.72
C SER A 20 0.42 26.27 5.80
N THR A 21 -0.41 25.98 6.79
CA THR A 21 -0.28 24.72 7.52
C THR A 21 -0.43 23.64 6.47
N GLY A 22 0.66 22.95 6.14
CA GLY A 22 0.63 21.77 5.27
C GLY A 22 -0.49 20.87 5.78
N SER A 23 -1.50 20.68 4.93
CA SER A 23 -2.65 19.84 5.25
C SER A 23 -2.19 18.39 5.12
N SER A 24 -1.52 17.88 6.15
CA SER A 24 -1.30 16.44 6.34
C SER A 24 -2.55 15.82 6.99
N GLU A 25 -3.73 16.27 6.60
CA GLU A 25 -4.98 15.73 7.12
C GLU A 25 -5.37 14.56 6.22
N ASN A 26 -4.89 13.38 6.62
CA ASN A 26 -5.27 12.04 6.21
C ASN A 26 -4.48 11.42 5.04
N ASP A 27 -3.27 10.93 5.36
CA ASP A 27 -2.42 10.20 4.41
C ASP A 27 -2.66 8.70 4.47
N LEU A 28 -3.49 8.23 3.55
CA LEU A 28 -3.87 6.83 3.34
C LEU A 28 -2.72 5.86 3.00
N TYR A 29 -1.52 6.39 2.76
CA TYR A 29 -0.28 5.66 2.54
C TYR A 29 0.84 6.58 3.03
N LEU A 30 1.82 6.02 3.75
CA LEU A 30 2.96 6.81 4.22
C LEU A 30 4.04 6.79 3.17
N ASN A 31 4.48 7.97 2.76
CA ASN A 31 5.75 8.16 2.08
C ASN A 31 6.53 9.21 2.87
N PHE A 32 7.27 8.73 3.87
CA PHE A 32 8.07 9.58 4.73
C PHE A 32 9.53 9.52 4.30
N CYS A 33 10.09 10.64 3.87
CA CYS A 33 11.47 10.74 3.44
C CYS A 33 12.26 11.76 4.25
N GLY A 34 13.57 11.56 4.35
CA GLY A 34 14.46 12.49 5.01
C GLY A 34 15.92 12.21 4.73
N THR A 35 16.76 13.12 5.20
CA THR A 35 18.22 12.93 5.21
C THR A 35 18.65 12.57 6.62
N TRP A 36 19.13 11.35 6.80
CA TRP A 36 19.73 10.91 8.05
C TRP A 36 21.13 11.49 8.17
N ARG A 37 21.32 12.43 9.09
CA ARG A 37 22.62 12.94 9.51
C ARG A 37 23.24 12.01 10.53
N HIS A 38 24.30 11.33 10.14
CA HIS A 38 25.00 10.31 10.92
C HIS A 38 26.51 10.56 11.00
N GLY A 39 27.19 9.79 11.85
CA GLY A 39 28.64 9.76 11.86
C GLY A 39 29.20 8.87 10.75
N LYS A 40 30.51 8.94 10.57
CA LYS A 40 31.25 7.96 9.75
C LYS A 40 31.45 6.66 10.53
N GLY A 41 31.60 5.55 9.80
CA GLY A 41 31.86 4.22 10.35
C GLY A 41 30.71 3.23 10.19
N SER A 42 30.64 2.23 11.06
CA SER A 42 29.61 1.18 11.00
C SER A 42 28.24 1.74 11.40
N LEU A 43 27.26 1.54 10.52
CA LEU A 43 25.89 2.01 10.66
C LEU A 43 24.93 0.83 10.70
N THR A 44 23.86 0.97 11.48
CA THR A 44 22.85 -0.08 11.67
C THR A 44 21.44 0.42 11.41
N LEU A 45 20.57 -0.50 11.01
CA LEU A 45 19.12 -0.34 11.01
C LEU A 45 18.55 -1.19 12.13
N SER A 46 17.91 -0.57 13.11
CA SER A 46 17.13 -1.26 14.15
C SER A 46 15.67 -1.34 13.71
N VAL A 47 15.09 -2.54 13.72
CA VAL A 47 13.68 -2.76 13.36
C VAL A 47 12.99 -3.40 14.55
N ASN A 48 11.88 -2.83 14.99
CA ASN A 48 11.06 -3.38 16.06
C ASN A 48 9.58 -3.15 15.76
N LEU A 49 9.00 -4.10 15.04
CA LEU A 49 7.64 -4.07 14.52
C LEU A 49 6.84 -5.19 15.17
N SER A 50 5.63 -4.85 15.62
CA SER A 50 4.67 -5.81 16.13
C SER A 50 3.31 -5.64 15.45
N PRO A 51 2.46 -6.68 15.47
CA PRO A 51 1.13 -6.58 14.87
C PRO A 51 0.27 -5.49 15.53
N GLY A 52 -0.43 -4.71 14.71
CA GLY A 52 -1.36 -3.66 15.14
C GLY A 52 -1.35 -2.46 14.19
N CYS A 53 -2.27 -1.53 14.41
CA CYS A 53 -2.49 -0.38 13.52
C CYS A 53 -2.28 0.98 14.25
N ASP A 54 -1.54 0.95 15.36
CA ASP A 54 -1.35 2.08 16.30
C ASP A 54 -0.39 3.16 15.74
N GLY A 55 0.41 2.85 14.71
CA GLY A 55 1.32 3.79 14.07
C GLY A 55 2.78 3.34 14.00
N VAL A 56 3.66 4.27 13.62
CA VAL A 56 5.09 4.02 13.43
C VAL A 56 5.92 5.22 13.90
N SER A 57 7.09 4.94 14.46
CA SER A 57 8.12 5.92 14.83
C SER A 57 9.39 5.64 14.03
N ILE A 58 9.95 6.71 13.48
CA ILE A 58 11.21 6.70 12.75
C ILE A 58 12.17 7.58 13.54
N SER A 59 13.19 6.97 14.14
CA SER A 59 14.21 7.69 14.89
C SER A 59 15.59 7.48 14.29
N ALA A 60 16.47 8.46 14.44
CA ALA A 60 17.84 8.31 13.97
C ALA A 60 18.82 9.02 14.90
N ASN A 61 20.03 8.48 14.99
CA ASN A 61 21.11 9.03 15.78
C ASN A 61 22.45 8.91 15.02
N LYS A 62 23.57 9.08 15.72
CA LYS A 62 24.90 9.04 15.10
C LYS A 62 25.21 7.73 14.36
N THR A 63 24.69 6.58 14.81
CA THR A 63 25.10 5.26 14.29
C THR A 63 23.93 4.37 13.87
N SER A 64 22.70 4.71 14.25
CA SER A 64 21.52 3.90 13.94
C SER A 64 20.38 4.73 13.37
N LEU A 65 19.72 4.17 12.36
CA LEU A 65 18.34 4.47 11.97
C LEU A 65 17.44 3.41 12.60
N SER A 66 16.31 3.79 13.17
CA SER A 66 15.41 2.86 13.86
C SER A 66 13.97 3.05 13.39
N ILE A 67 13.29 1.93 13.14
CA ILE A 67 11.88 1.87 12.76
C ILE A 67 11.15 1.01 13.79
N ASP A 68 10.28 1.66 14.56
CA ASP A 68 9.59 1.06 15.70
C ASP A 68 8.08 1.27 15.54
N GLY A 69 7.27 0.26 15.86
CA GLY A 69 5.82 0.49 15.94
C GLY A 69 4.93 -0.72 15.66
N LYS A 70 3.68 -0.40 15.36
CA LYS A 70 2.59 -1.31 15.05
C LYS A 70 1.80 -0.73 13.90
N ILE A 71 2.19 -1.10 12.68
CA ILE A 71 1.57 -0.52 11.49
C ILE A 71 0.95 -1.57 10.57
N THR A 72 1.30 -2.85 10.74
CA THR A 72 0.80 -3.94 9.91
C THR A 72 -0.06 -4.91 10.74
N ALA A 73 -0.98 -5.60 10.08
CA ALA A 73 -1.86 -6.57 10.71
C ALA A 73 -1.15 -7.81 11.26
N GLN A 74 -0.10 -8.28 10.58
CA GLN A 74 0.47 -9.59 10.86
C GLN A 74 2.00 -9.58 11.08
N CYS A 75 2.71 -8.54 10.66
CA CYS A 75 4.16 -8.52 10.76
C CYS A 75 4.61 -8.43 12.22
N ARG A 76 5.48 -9.37 12.60
CA ARG A 76 6.30 -9.27 13.81
C ARG A 76 7.75 -9.41 13.39
N ARG A 77 8.54 -8.38 13.66
CA ARG A 77 9.97 -8.36 13.34
C ARG A 77 10.74 -7.58 14.39
N SER A 78 11.75 -8.21 14.96
CA SER A 78 12.75 -7.52 15.79
C SER A 78 14.12 -7.93 15.26
N ASP A 79 14.87 -6.96 14.74
CA ASP A 79 16.10 -7.24 13.99
C ASP A 79 17.05 -6.03 14.03
N VAL A 80 18.35 -6.29 13.92
CA VAL A 80 19.38 -5.25 13.77
C VAL A 80 20.22 -5.59 12.55
N VAL A 81 20.07 -4.79 11.51
CA VAL A 81 20.67 -5.02 10.19
C VAL A 81 21.88 -4.10 10.01
N SER A 82 23.03 -4.67 9.66
CA SER A 82 24.20 -3.87 9.25
C SER A 82 23.94 -3.18 7.92
N LEU A 83 24.26 -1.89 7.84
CA LEU A 83 24.15 -1.08 6.63
C LEU A 83 25.47 -0.94 5.87
N GLU A 84 26.53 -1.63 6.29
CA GLU A 84 27.87 -1.54 5.68
C GLU A 84 27.86 -1.86 4.18
N GLN A 85 27.05 -2.84 3.77
CA GLN A 85 26.87 -3.23 2.37
C GLN A 85 26.33 -2.10 1.46
N TYR A 86 25.76 -1.04 2.04
CA TYR A 86 25.24 0.12 1.31
C TYR A 86 26.26 1.27 1.22
N GLY A 87 27.47 1.13 1.78
CA GLY A 87 28.56 2.11 1.65
C GLY A 87 28.34 3.45 2.37
N LEU A 88 27.29 3.55 3.19
CA LEU A 88 26.85 4.77 3.86
C LEU A 88 27.88 5.33 4.86
N GLY A 89 28.68 4.44 5.48
CA GLY A 89 29.63 4.79 6.52
C GLY A 89 30.79 5.71 6.09
N SER A 90 30.95 5.96 4.79
CA SER A 90 31.91 6.93 4.25
C SER A 90 31.38 8.38 4.22
N GLN A 91 30.06 8.53 4.32
CA GLN A 91 29.35 9.81 4.28
C GLN A 91 28.93 10.25 5.70
N GLU A 92 28.43 11.47 5.82
CA GLU A 92 27.86 12.00 7.08
C GLU A 92 26.36 12.25 6.96
N ASP A 93 25.81 12.18 5.74
CA ASP A 93 24.41 12.36 5.45
C ASP A 93 23.98 11.25 4.46
N SER A 94 22.86 10.57 4.74
CA SER A 94 22.29 9.54 3.88
C SER A 94 20.80 9.75 3.69
N TYR A 95 20.34 9.76 2.43
CA TYR A 95 18.92 9.86 2.12
C TYR A 95 18.20 8.52 2.34
N PHE A 96 16.99 8.58 2.90
CA PHE A 96 16.12 7.43 3.06
C PHE A 96 14.65 7.78 2.85
N CYS A 97 13.84 6.77 2.54
CA CYS A 97 12.38 6.87 2.53
C CYS A 97 11.75 5.62 3.14
N LEU A 98 10.76 5.80 4.01
CA LEU A 98 9.90 4.75 4.52
C LEU A 98 8.55 4.79 3.79
N TYR A 99 8.15 3.64 3.27
CA TYR A 99 6.91 3.45 2.52
C TYR A 99 6.00 2.48 3.27
N TRP A 100 4.79 2.93 3.58
CA TRP A 100 3.72 2.10 4.11
C TRP A 100 2.59 1.96 3.08
N GLU A 101 2.34 0.72 2.68
CA GLU A 101 1.32 0.34 1.70
C GLU A 101 0.21 -0.47 2.39
N PRO A 102 -0.80 0.19 3.00
CA PRO A 102 -1.77 -0.48 3.89
C PRO A 102 -2.63 -1.54 3.22
N LEU A 103 -2.95 -1.38 1.93
CA LEU A 103 -3.72 -2.37 1.19
C LEU A 103 -2.93 -3.65 0.88
N LEU A 104 -1.60 -3.57 0.93
CA LEU A 104 -0.70 -4.72 0.86
C LEU A 104 -0.25 -5.22 2.22
N ASP A 105 -0.58 -4.48 3.28
CA ASP A 105 -0.02 -4.67 4.62
C ASP A 105 1.52 -4.70 4.59
N GLN A 106 2.14 -3.91 3.69
CA GLN A 106 3.59 -3.96 3.39
C GLN A 106 4.32 -2.71 3.86
N LEU A 107 5.46 -2.89 4.52
CA LEU A 107 6.36 -1.81 4.94
C LEU A 107 7.73 -1.97 4.28
N LYS A 108 8.20 -0.94 3.56
CA LYS A 108 9.49 -0.93 2.85
C LYS A 108 10.32 0.28 3.29
N LEU A 109 11.61 0.09 3.47
CA LEU A 109 12.57 1.16 3.69
C LEU A 109 13.52 1.22 2.49
N GLN A 110 13.69 2.40 1.91
CA GLN A 110 14.71 2.64 0.90
C GLN A 110 15.88 3.39 1.53
N VAL A 111 17.09 2.87 1.36
CA VAL A 111 18.34 3.56 1.75
C VAL A 111 19.35 3.37 0.63
N ALA A 112 20.09 4.42 0.27
CA ALA A 112 21.05 4.38 -0.85
C ALA A 112 20.44 3.93 -2.20
N GLY A 113 19.14 4.20 -2.41
CA GLY A 113 18.40 3.73 -3.59
C GLY A 113 18.12 2.22 -3.63
N LYS A 114 18.38 1.48 -2.53
CA LYS A 114 18.05 0.07 -2.39
C LYS A 114 16.85 -0.10 -1.46
N ASN A 115 15.91 -0.96 -1.86
CA ASN A 115 14.71 -1.25 -1.08
C ASN A 115 14.97 -2.43 -0.15
N LEU A 116 14.64 -2.26 1.12
CA LEU A 116 14.61 -3.27 2.17
C LEU A 116 13.16 -3.48 2.56
N THR A 117 12.63 -4.67 2.32
CA THR A 117 11.31 -5.04 2.82
C THR A 117 11.39 -5.28 4.32
N LEU A 118 10.77 -4.42 5.11
CA LEU A 118 10.72 -4.56 6.57
C LEU A 118 9.62 -5.55 6.97
N CYS A 119 8.46 -5.42 6.34
CA CYS A 119 7.33 -6.34 6.45
C CYS A 119 6.87 -6.73 5.05
N TRP A 120 6.86 -8.03 4.77
CA TRP A 120 6.38 -8.58 3.50
C TRP A 120 4.86 -8.40 3.37
N PRO A 121 4.34 -8.31 2.13
CA PRO A 121 2.90 -8.22 1.93
C PRO A 121 2.20 -9.40 2.59
N ALA A 122 1.26 -9.12 3.49
CA ALA A 122 0.43 -10.15 4.10
C ALA A 122 -0.86 -10.33 3.29
N SER A 123 -1.48 -11.51 3.41
CA SER A 123 -2.79 -11.71 2.79
C SER A 123 -3.79 -10.72 3.39
N ILE A 124 -4.70 -10.20 2.57
CA ILE A 124 -5.65 -9.13 2.95
C ILE A 124 -6.71 -9.56 4.00
N GLN A 125 -6.57 -10.74 4.61
CA GLN A 125 -7.36 -11.11 5.76
C GLN A 125 -6.80 -10.37 7.00
N GLY A 126 -7.40 -9.21 7.30
CA GLY A 126 -7.13 -8.45 8.52
C GLY A 126 -6.23 -7.23 8.38
N SER A 127 -6.04 -6.67 7.19
CA SER A 127 -5.16 -5.51 6.92
C SER A 127 -5.34 -4.33 7.87
N CYS A 128 -4.22 -3.73 8.31
CA CYS A 128 -4.23 -2.48 9.04
C CYS A 128 -4.36 -1.31 8.06
N CYS A 129 -5.59 -0.78 7.91
CA CYS A 129 -5.74 0.53 7.30
C CYS A 129 -5.81 1.55 8.42
N THR A 130 -4.89 2.50 8.35
CA THR A 130 -4.71 3.49 9.39
C THR A 130 -4.64 4.85 8.74
N ASP A 131 -5.38 5.77 9.34
CA ASP A 131 -5.21 7.19 9.12
C ASP A 131 -4.00 7.64 9.95
N LEU A 132 -2.92 8.04 9.28
CA LEU A 132 -1.69 8.46 9.95
C LEU A 132 -1.70 9.96 10.16
N SER A 133 -1.58 10.36 11.42
CA SER A 133 -1.46 11.74 11.84
C SER A 133 -0.08 11.99 12.44
N HIS A 134 0.40 13.22 12.30
CA HIS A 134 1.66 13.61 12.94
C HIS A 134 1.57 13.52 14.45
N GLY A 135 2.49 12.76 15.03
CA GLY A 135 2.70 12.64 16.47
C GLY A 135 3.46 13.85 17.05
N SER A 136 3.92 13.69 18.28
CA SER A 136 4.57 14.77 19.03
C SER A 136 5.91 15.17 18.42
N ASN A 137 6.24 16.47 18.48
CA ASN A 137 7.57 16.94 18.11
C ASN A 137 8.62 16.35 19.04
N THR A 138 9.72 15.85 18.47
CA THR A 138 10.85 15.32 19.24
C THR A 138 11.98 16.34 19.39
N PRO A 139 12.94 16.13 20.31
CA PRO A 139 14.02 17.07 20.54
C PRO A 139 14.92 17.29 19.33
N TYR A 140 15.57 18.45 19.30
CA TYR A 140 16.64 18.74 18.34
C TYR A 140 17.94 18.09 18.77
N ALA A 141 18.75 17.66 17.80
CA ALA A 141 20.05 17.05 18.06
C ALA A 141 21.07 17.36 16.95
N SER A 142 22.36 17.09 17.21
CA SER A 142 23.43 17.22 16.21
C SER A 142 23.40 16.12 15.15
N TYR A 143 22.81 14.96 15.48
CA TYR A 143 22.58 13.82 14.60
C TYR A 143 21.09 13.47 14.66
N GLY A 144 20.54 13.00 13.54
CA GLY A 144 19.11 12.75 13.43
C GLY A 144 18.62 12.85 12.00
N ILE A 145 17.34 13.19 11.84
CA ILE A 145 16.67 13.28 10.54
C ILE A 145 16.48 14.75 10.20
N VAL A 146 16.95 15.13 9.02
CA VAL A 146 16.89 16.49 8.46
C VAL A 146 15.94 16.48 7.27
N ASN A 147 15.20 17.57 7.09
CA ASN A 147 14.25 17.73 5.98
C ASN A 147 13.26 16.57 5.92
N GLY A 148 12.75 16.15 7.08
CA GLY A 148 11.69 15.15 7.13
C GLY A 148 10.48 15.66 6.36
N SER A 149 9.98 14.86 5.43
CA SER A 149 8.89 15.22 4.54
C SER A 149 7.93 14.05 4.36
N VAL A 150 6.64 14.38 4.18
CA VAL A 150 5.62 13.42 3.80
C VAL A 150 5.08 13.82 2.44
N ARG A 151 5.14 12.93 1.45
CA ARG A 151 4.64 13.21 0.08
C ARG A 151 5.20 14.50 -0.54
N ASN A 152 6.44 14.84 -0.20
CA ASN A 152 7.19 16.06 -0.54
C ASN A 152 6.84 17.32 0.27
N ASP A 153 5.84 17.27 1.15
CA ASP A 153 5.57 18.35 2.07
C ASP A 153 6.57 18.30 3.22
N THR A 154 7.43 19.32 3.30
CA THR A 154 8.47 19.41 4.33
C THR A 154 7.83 19.73 5.67
N LEU A 155 8.10 18.90 6.67
CA LEU A 155 7.52 19.03 8.01
C LEU A 155 8.35 19.97 8.88
N ASN A 156 9.67 19.86 8.78
CA ASN A 156 10.60 20.64 9.56
C ASN A 156 11.95 20.73 8.83
N ASP A 157 12.60 21.89 8.93
CA ASP A 157 13.93 22.17 8.39
C ASP A 157 15.06 21.86 9.39
N LYS A 158 14.72 21.57 10.66
CA LYS A 158 15.66 21.23 11.72
C LYS A 158 16.00 19.73 11.77
N ILE A 159 17.09 19.42 12.48
CA ILE A 159 17.52 18.06 12.75
C ILE A 159 16.70 17.51 13.94
N MET A 160 15.79 16.59 13.66
CA MET A 160 14.91 15.96 14.64
C MET A 160 15.47 14.59 15.02
N THR A 161 15.40 14.20 16.31
CA THR A 161 15.80 12.84 16.72
C THR A 161 14.85 11.76 16.21
N ALA A 162 13.57 12.10 16.04
CA ALA A 162 12.56 11.18 15.52
C ALA A 162 11.34 11.90 14.92
N TYR A 163 10.58 11.15 14.14
CA TYR A 163 9.25 11.50 13.67
C TYR A 163 8.29 10.38 14.08
N GLU A 164 7.20 10.77 14.71
CA GLU A 164 6.14 9.85 15.13
C GLU A 164 4.91 10.05 14.27
N PHE A 165 4.29 8.95 13.88
CA PHE A 165 3.04 8.90 13.15
C PHE A 165 2.07 8.06 13.94
N SER A 166 1.07 8.70 14.54
CA SER A 166 0.02 8.03 15.28
C SER A 166 -1.04 7.52 14.32
N GLY A 167 -1.43 6.27 14.54
CA GLY A 167 -2.42 5.60 13.70
C GLY A 167 -3.80 5.55 14.32
N GLU A 168 -4.80 6.04 13.59
CA GLU A 168 -6.21 5.74 13.87
C GLU A 168 -6.71 4.68 12.89
N SER A 169 -7.15 3.53 13.42
CA SER A 169 -7.70 2.45 12.60
C SER A 169 -8.90 2.96 11.79
N THR A 170 -8.90 2.70 10.49
CA THR A 170 -9.97 3.09 9.57
C THR A 170 -10.43 1.90 8.73
N ASP A 171 -11.61 2.03 8.13
CA ASP A 171 -12.10 1.01 7.20
C ASP A 171 -11.29 1.06 5.90
N CYS A 172 -10.58 -0.01 5.61
CA CYS A 172 -9.85 -0.18 4.36
C CYS A 172 -10.71 0.02 3.10
N LYS A 173 -12.02 -0.18 3.19
CA LYS A 173 -12.94 0.13 2.09
C LYS A 173 -12.89 1.61 1.72
N LYS A 174 -12.79 2.52 2.69
CA LYS A 174 -12.67 3.96 2.45
C LYS A 174 -11.46 4.29 1.58
N LEU A 175 -10.34 3.63 1.86
CA LEU A 175 -9.11 3.73 1.07
C LEU A 175 -9.29 3.19 -0.36
N CYS A 176 -9.92 2.02 -0.50
CA CYS A 176 -10.24 1.45 -1.81
C CYS A 176 -11.15 2.37 -2.65
N ASP A 177 -12.20 2.93 -2.04
CA ASP A 177 -13.13 3.82 -2.71
C ASP A 177 -12.42 5.10 -3.19
N GLN A 178 -11.50 5.67 -2.40
CA GLN A 178 -10.72 6.85 -2.77
C GLN A 178 -9.75 6.58 -3.93
N LEU A 179 -9.06 5.44 -3.95
CA LEU A 179 -8.21 5.06 -5.09
C LEU A 179 -9.04 4.82 -6.37
N ASN A 180 -10.26 4.33 -6.22
CA ASN A 180 -11.19 4.13 -7.33
C ASN A 180 -11.82 5.44 -7.83
N GLN A 181 -11.88 6.51 -7.04
CA GLN A 181 -12.41 7.81 -7.50
C GLN A 181 -11.57 8.48 -8.61
N GLY A 182 -10.31 8.07 -8.79
CA GLY A 182 -9.47 8.46 -9.94
C GLY A 182 -9.78 7.68 -11.24
N SER A 183 -10.60 6.64 -11.17
CA SER A 183 -10.96 5.74 -12.26
C SER A 183 -12.47 5.46 -12.20
N THR A 184 -13.29 6.31 -12.82
CA THR A 184 -14.74 6.14 -13.07
C THR A 184 -15.54 5.40 -11.97
N GLN A 185 -16.31 6.17 -11.18
CA GLN A 185 -17.15 5.74 -10.05
C GLN A 185 -17.73 4.31 -10.13
N VAL A 186 -17.07 3.36 -9.49
CA VAL A 186 -17.60 2.00 -9.33
C VAL A 186 -18.30 1.85 -7.99
N ASN A 187 -19.63 1.87 -7.98
CA ASN A 187 -20.41 1.52 -6.78
C ASN A 187 -20.25 0.01 -6.48
N MET A 188 -19.62 -0.31 -5.34
CA MET A 188 -19.51 -1.69 -4.85
C MET A 188 -20.83 -2.13 -4.21
N VAL A 189 -21.46 -3.16 -4.76
CA VAL A 189 -22.66 -3.79 -4.19
C VAL A 189 -22.26 -5.08 -3.47
N GLU A 190 -22.70 -5.20 -2.21
CA GLU A 190 -22.43 -6.33 -1.33
C GLU A 190 -23.35 -7.53 -1.61
N ASN A 191 -22.79 -8.74 -1.67
CA ASN A 191 -23.51 -9.98 -1.36
C ASN A 191 -22.90 -10.61 -0.09
N PRO A 192 -23.68 -11.13 0.87
CA PRO A 192 -23.14 -11.72 2.10
C PRO A 192 -22.37 -13.02 1.79
N LEU A 193 -21.18 -13.18 2.39
CA LEU A 193 -20.44 -14.45 2.40
C LEU A 193 -20.56 -15.09 3.78
N ALA A 194 -20.49 -16.43 3.84
CA ALA A 194 -20.57 -17.20 5.08
C ALA A 194 -19.27 -17.11 5.91
N ALA A 195 -19.38 -17.41 7.21
CA ALA A 195 -18.30 -17.33 8.18
C ALA A 195 -17.03 -18.10 7.75
N GLY A 196 -15.87 -17.41 7.77
CA GLY A 196 -14.55 -17.97 7.47
C GLY A 196 -13.79 -17.29 6.33
N TYR A 197 -14.47 -16.49 5.49
CA TYR A 197 -13.83 -15.75 4.40
C TYR A 197 -13.96 -14.24 4.57
N VAL A 198 -12.81 -13.58 4.76
CA VAL A 198 -12.74 -12.10 4.81
C VAL A 198 -12.57 -11.58 3.38
N LYS A 199 -13.52 -10.73 2.94
CA LYS A 199 -13.47 -10.06 1.63
C LYS A 199 -12.30 -9.07 1.60
N HIS A 200 -11.57 -8.99 0.49
CA HIS A 200 -10.68 -7.86 0.30
C HIS A 200 -11.53 -6.59 0.08
N PRO A 201 -11.27 -5.49 0.80
CA PRO A 201 -12.03 -4.25 0.71
C PRO A 201 -12.05 -3.60 -0.69
N CYS A 202 -11.08 -3.92 -1.56
CA CYS A 202 -10.95 -3.37 -2.91
C CYS A 202 -11.46 -4.32 -4.00
N ALA A 203 -11.93 -5.52 -3.63
CA ALA A 203 -12.26 -6.55 -4.60
C ALA A 203 -13.75 -6.85 -4.66
N ARG A 204 -14.22 -7.13 -5.87
CA ARG A 204 -15.50 -7.83 -6.06
C ARG A 204 -15.27 -9.31 -5.88
N SER A 205 -16.06 -9.95 -5.03
CA SER A 205 -15.89 -11.37 -4.74
C SER A 205 -17.00 -12.23 -5.35
N SER A 206 -16.66 -13.47 -5.67
CA SER A 206 -17.60 -14.51 -6.06
C SER A 206 -17.14 -15.85 -5.50
N GLU A 207 -18.07 -16.75 -5.25
CA GLU A 207 -17.78 -18.09 -4.73
C GLU A 207 -18.46 -19.15 -5.57
N VAL A 208 -17.78 -20.29 -5.72
CA VAL A 208 -18.32 -21.48 -6.34
C VAL A 208 -18.16 -22.66 -5.40
N VAL A 209 -19.28 -23.31 -5.09
CA VAL A 209 -19.29 -24.58 -4.37
C VAL A 209 -19.11 -25.72 -5.38
N MET A 210 -17.97 -26.41 -5.32
CA MET A 210 -17.69 -27.62 -6.07
C MET A 210 -18.41 -28.81 -5.41
N LYS A 211 -19.59 -29.15 -5.95
CA LYS A 211 -20.35 -30.35 -5.54
C LYS A 211 -19.64 -31.65 -5.97
N LYS A 212 -20.11 -32.80 -5.50
CA LYS A 212 -19.50 -34.12 -5.82
C LYS A 212 -19.45 -34.41 -7.33
N ASP A 213 -20.41 -33.89 -8.09
CA ASP A 213 -20.58 -34.05 -9.52
C ASP A 213 -20.04 -32.85 -10.33
N PHE A 214 -19.12 -32.06 -9.76
CA PHE A 214 -18.59 -30.85 -10.38
C PHE A 214 -17.99 -31.12 -11.77
N ARG A 215 -18.54 -30.49 -12.80
CA ARG A 215 -18.13 -30.63 -14.22
C ARG A 215 -17.34 -29.44 -14.75
N GLY A 216 -16.74 -28.67 -13.85
CA GLY A 216 -16.16 -27.38 -14.18
C GLY A 216 -17.20 -26.26 -14.20
N PHE A 217 -16.73 -25.02 -14.16
CA PHE A 217 -17.60 -23.85 -14.10
C PHE A 217 -16.91 -22.60 -14.63
N ASN A 218 -17.68 -21.72 -15.28
CA ASN A 218 -17.21 -20.40 -15.72
C ASN A 218 -17.71 -19.34 -14.74
N VAL A 219 -16.78 -18.60 -14.16
CA VAL A 219 -17.06 -17.44 -13.31
C VAL A 219 -16.74 -16.19 -14.11
N THR A 220 -17.65 -15.22 -14.07
CA THR A 220 -17.42 -13.88 -14.62
C THR A 220 -17.35 -12.88 -13.48
N SER A 221 -16.47 -11.89 -13.57
CA SER A 221 -16.43 -10.81 -12.58
C SER A 221 -17.82 -10.15 -12.45
N PRO A 222 -18.29 -9.82 -11.24
CA PRO A 222 -19.58 -9.14 -11.07
C PRO A 222 -19.56 -7.76 -11.75
N ALA A 223 -20.64 -7.41 -12.47
CA ALA A 223 -20.83 -6.09 -13.08
C ALA A 223 -21.37 -5.06 -12.07
N ALA A 224 -21.05 -3.77 -12.25
CA ALA A 224 -21.67 -2.70 -11.48
C ALA A 224 -23.13 -2.54 -11.93
N LYS A 225 -24.06 -2.29 -10.99
CA LYS A 225 -25.44 -1.93 -11.37
C LYS A 225 -25.43 -0.57 -12.07
N GLY A 226 -25.93 -0.50 -13.30
CA GLY A 226 -26.18 0.75 -14.02
C GLY A 226 -25.09 1.22 -14.97
N GLU A 227 -24.00 0.46 -15.14
CA GLU A 227 -22.94 0.79 -16.10
C GLU A 227 -23.01 -0.09 -17.35
N PRO A 228 -22.50 0.39 -18.51
CA PRO A 228 -22.27 -0.46 -19.67
C PRO A 228 -21.48 -1.70 -19.25
N ALA A 229 -21.71 -2.83 -19.90
CA ALA A 229 -21.00 -4.07 -19.60
C ALA A 229 -19.49 -3.87 -19.82
N GLU A 230 -18.79 -3.40 -18.78
CA GLU A 230 -17.34 -3.42 -18.72
C GLU A 230 -16.91 -4.84 -19.04
N PRO A 231 -15.79 -4.99 -19.73
CA PRO A 231 -15.42 -6.31 -20.15
C PRO A 231 -15.02 -7.12 -18.91
N LEU A 232 -15.68 -8.27 -18.77
CA LEU A 232 -15.65 -9.06 -17.56
C LEU A 232 -14.42 -9.98 -17.57
N ILE A 233 -13.71 -10.06 -16.46
CA ILE A 233 -12.71 -11.11 -16.25
C ILE A 233 -13.46 -12.44 -16.24
N THR A 234 -13.02 -13.40 -17.05
CA THR A 234 -13.60 -14.74 -17.10
C THR A 234 -12.63 -15.75 -16.51
N VAL A 235 -13.10 -16.61 -15.62
CA VAL A 235 -12.29 -17.70 -15.04
C VAL A 235 -13.00 -19.02 -15.22
N TYR A 236 -12.38 -19.94 -15.95
CA TYR A 236 -12.81 -21.33 -16.03
C TYR A 236 -12.07 -22.16 -14.98
N ILE A 237 -12.83 -22.77 -14.07
CA ILE A 237 -12.33 -23.77 -13.14
C ILE A 237 -12.63 -25.18 -13.67
N PRO A 238 -11.62 -26.04 -13.88
CA PRO A 238 -11.81 -27.36 -14.47
C PRO A 238 -12.35 -28.39 -13.47
N PRO A 239 -13.00 -29.48 -13.93
CA PRO A 239 -13.52 -30.55 -13.07
C PRO A 239 -12.44 -31.17 -12.17
N ALA A 240 -11.23 -31.31 -12.69
CA ALA A 240 -10.08 -31.88 -11.99
C ALA A 240 -9.74 -31.14 -10.68
N LEU A 241 -10.08 -29.86 -10.58
CA LEU A 241 -9.87 -29.06 -9.38
C LEU A 241 -10.59 -29.66 -8.16
N LYS A 242 -11.82 -30.20 -8.33
CA LYS A 242 -12.56 -30.82 -7.23
C LYS A 242 -11.88 -32.08 -6.70
N GLN A 243 -11.25 -32.85 -7.58
CA GLN A 243 -10.53 -34.08 -7.23
C GLN A 243 -9.22 -33.77 -6.51
N ALA A 244 -8.53 -32.71 -6.94
CA ALA A 244 -7.31 -32.23 -6.30
C ALA A 244 -7.59 -31.59 -4.94
N ALA A 245 -8.69 -30.83 -4.82
CA ALA A 245 -9.15 -30.17 -3.61
C ALA A 245 -9.86 -31.16 -2.66
N LYS A 246 -9.09 -32.07 -2.05
CA LYS A 246 -9.63 -33.24 -1.33
C LYS A 246 -10.55 -32.84 -0.17
N ASN A 247 -10.17 -31.84 0.62
CA ASN A 247 -10.93 -31.42 1.80
C ASN A 247 -11.83 -30.20 1.52
N THR A 248 -11.57 -29.51 0.41
CA THR A 248 -12.23 -28.25 0.08
C THR A 248 -13.36 -28.44 -0.93
N SER A 249 -14.48 -27.79 -0.66
CA SER A 249 -15.64 -27.78 -1.56
C SER A 249 -15.90 -26.40 -2.16
N LYS A 250 -15.02 -25.43 -1.94
CA LYS A 250 -15.25 -24.04 -2.31
C LYS A 250 -14.05 -23.42 -2.99
N VAL A 251 -14.31 -22.65 -4.03
CA VAL A 251 -13.34 -21.77 -4.67
C VAL A 251 -13.83 -20.35 -4.51
N ALA A 252 -12.99 -19.48 -3.98
CA ALA A 252 -13.26 -18.05 -3.85
C ALA A 252 -12.47 -17.29 -4.91
N PHE A 253 -13.13 -16.31 -5.52
CA PHE A 253 -12.57 -15.41 -6.52
C PHE A 253 -12.65 -13.99 -5.98
N SER A 254 -11.58 -13.22 -6.14
CA SER A 254 -11.56 -11.79 -5.86
C SER A 254 -11.03 -11.07 -7.09
N PHE A 255 -11.84 -10.16 -7.63
CA PHE A 255 -11.57 -9.40 -8.85
C PHE A 255 -11.23 -7.97 -8.49
N PHE A 256 -10.10 -7.48 -9.01
CA PHE A 256 -9.58 -6.13 -8.83
C PHE A 256 -9.58 -5.42 -10.18
N LYS A 257 -10.08 -4.18 -10.19
CA LYS A 257 -10.12 -3.30 -11.38
C LYS A 257 -8.93 -2.35 -11.45
N ASN A 258 -8.14 -2.25 -10.38
CA ASN A 258 -6.96 -1.41 -10.28
C ASN A 258 -5.77 -2.28 -9.87
N ASN A 259 -4.65 -2.10 -10.55
CA ASN A 259 -3.44 -2.86 -10.33
C ASN A 259 -2.41 -2.14 -9.46
N SER A 260 -2.74 -0.98 -8.88
CA SER A 260 -1.84 -0.21 -8.02
C SER A 260 -1.27 -1.03 -6.87
N LEU A 261 -2.00 -2.05 -6.42
CA LEU A 261 -1.56 -3.00 -5.39
C LEU A 261 -0.55 -4.04 -5.91
N PHE A 262 -0.53 -4.30 -7.20
CA PHE A 262 0.22 -5.41 -7.77
C PHE A 262 1.44 -4.93 -8.57
N GLN A 263 1.59 -3.62 -8.75
CA GLN A 263 2.68 -3.03 -9.51
C GLN A 263 3.70 -2.37 -8.56
N ASP A 264 4.93 -2.92 -8.49
CA ASP A 264 6.03 -2.26 -7.78
C ASP A 264 6.50 -1.03 -8.58
N GLY A 265 6.73 0.08 -7.88
CA GLY A 265 7.07 1.36 -8.49
C GLY A 265 8.38 1.30 -9.29
N LEU A 266 8.32 1.80 -10.53
CA LEU A 266 9.40 1.93 -11.51
C LEU A 266 9.86 0.63 -12.22
N GLU A 267 8.93 -0.22 -12.65
CA GLU A 267 9.26 -1.29 -13.60
C GLU A 267 9.01 -0.89 -15.07
N LYS A 268 9.87 -1.41 -15.96
CA LYS A 268 9.69 -1.36 -17.43
C LYS A 268 8.49 -2.20 -17.90
N VAL A 269 7.85 -2.93 -16.99
CA VAL A 269 6.74 -3.83 -17.23
C VAL A 269 5.47 -3.20 -16.66
N LYS A 270 4.42 -3.18 -17.47
CA LYS A 270 3.10 -2.66 -17.08
C LYS A 270 2.16 -3.84 -16.90
N ILE A 271 1.61 -3.99 -15.69
CA ILE A 271 0.58 -4.98 -15.40
C ILE A 271 -0.75 -4.47 -15.98
N LEU A 272 -1.66 -5.37 -16.35
CA LEU A 272 -3.02 -4.99 -16.70
C LEU A 272 -3.74 -4.45 -15.46
N ASN A 273 -4.72 -3.55 -15.64
CA ASN A 273 -5.48 -3.00 -14.51
C ASN A 273 -6.28 -4.10 -13.78
N ASP A 274 -6.78 -5.07 -14.55
CA ASP A 274 -7.56 -6.19 -14.06
C ASP A 274 -6.65 -7.28 -13.46
N VAL A 275 -6.85 -7.60 -12.19
CA VAL A 275 -6.17 -8.69 -11.47
C VAL A 275 -7.21 -9.62 -10.84
N VAL A 276 -6.95 -10.93 -10.85
CA VAL A 276 -7.80 -11.92 -10.19
C VAL A 276 -7.00 -12.73 -9.19
N LYS A 277 -7.53 -12.81 -7.97
CA LYS A 277 -7.08 -13.77 -6.95
C LYS A 277 -8.04 -14.94 -6.94
N ILE A 278 -7.48 -16.14 -7.03
CA ILE A 278 -8.21 -17.41 -6.94
C ILE A 278 -7.71 -18.12 -5.70
N ASN A 279 -8.61 -18.50 -4.80
CA ASN A 279 -8.26 -19.21 -3.58
C ASN A 279 -9.11 -20.46 -3.39
N VAL A 280 -8.48 -21.56 -2.99
CA VAL A 280 -9.12 -22.85 -2.68
C VAL A 280 -8.88 -23.14 -1.19
N GLU A 281 -9.64 -22.45 -0.34
CA GLU A 281 -9.48 -22.47 1.13
C GLU A 281 -8.01 -22.26 1.54
N ASN A 282 -7.40 -23.26 2.20
CA ASN A 282 -6.02 -23.25 2.69
C ASN A 282 -5.13 -24.24 1.91
N GLU A 283 -5.57 -24.74 0.75
CA GLU A 283 -4.85 -25.76 -0.01
C GLU A 283 -3.98 -25.14 -1.13
N ILE A 284 -2.81 -25.74 -1.37
CA ILE A 284 -2.01 -25.50 -2.59
C ILE A 284 -2.33 -26.62 -3.56
N ILE A 285 -2.85 -26.25 -4.72
CA ILE A 285 -3.13 -27.19 -5.78
C ILE A 285 -2.14 -26.94 -6.91
N ALA A 286 -1.39 -27.98 -7.26
CA ALA A 286 -0.40 -27.98 -8.33
C ALA A 286 -0.69 -29.14 -9.30
N ASP A 287 -0.05 -29.09 -10.48
CA ASP A 287 -0.05 -30.18 -11.46
C ASP A 287 -1.44 -30.67 -11.89
N LEU A 288 -2.37 -29.72 -12.05
CA LEU A 288 -3.69 -30.05 -12.58
C LEU A 288 -3.57 -30.56 -14.03
N PRO A 289 -4.24 -31.66 -14.38
CA PRO A 289 -4.21 -32.21 -15.74
C PRO A 289 -4.88 -31.28 -16.76
N GLU A 290 -5.80 -30.43 -16.30
CA GLU A 290 -6.38 -29.34 -17.07
C GLU A 290 -6.13 -28.02 -16.33
N PRO A 291 -5.64 -26.96 -17.00
CA PRO A 291 -5.34 -25.70 -16.34
C PRO A 291 -6.61 -24.91 -16.03
N ILE A 292 -6.53 -24.07 -15.00
CA ILE A 292 -7.45 -22.95 -14.84
C ILE A 292 -7.21 -21.98 -16.00
N ARG A 293 -8.27 -21.57 -16.69
CA ARG A 293 -8.17 -20.62 -17.81
C ARG A 293 -8.71 -19.27 -17.37
N ILE A 294 -7.91 -18.22 -17.54
CA ILE A 294 -8.26 -16.86 -17.16
C ILE A 294 -8.26 -16.01 -18.42
N GLY A 295 -9.37 -15.35 -18.67
CA GLY A 295 -9.55 -14.40 -19.76
C GLY A 295 -9.59 -12.99 -19.21
N PHE A 296 -8.67 -12.16 -19.67
CA PHE A 296 -8.68 -10.72 -19.43
C PHE A 296 -9.04 -10.01 -20.72
N HIS A 297 -9.89 -9.01 -20.60
CA HIS A 297 -10.09 -8.07 -21.68
C HIS A 297 -9.24 -6.83 -21.40
N HIS A 298 -8.59 -6.32 -22.42
CA HIS A 298 -7.73 -5.16 -22.29
C HIS A 298 -7.71 -4.40 -23.62
N ASP A 299 -7.34 -3.12 -23.56
CA ASP A 299 -7.13 -2.30 -24.76
C ASP A 299 -6.08 -2.93 -25.68
N VAL A 300 -6.08 -2.50 -26.94
CA VAL A 300 -5.14 -3.03 -27.95
C VAL A 300 -3.70 -2.75 -27.52
N VAL A 301 -3.02 -3.78 -27.01
CA VAL A 301 -1.59 -3.76 -26.73
C VAL A 301 -0.85 -3.88 -28.06
N PRO A 302 0.09 -2.97 -28.40
CA PRO A 302 0.86 -3.07 -29.64
C PRO A 302 1.58 -4.42 -29.75
N LYS A 303 1.67 -4.97 -30.97
CA LYS A 303 2.36 -6.26 -31.20
C LYS A 303 3.86 -6.24 -30.85
N THR A 304 4.45 -5.05 -30.74
CA THR A 304 5.83 -4.83 -30.32
C THR A 304 6.06 -5.11 -28.84
N HIS A 305 5.01 -5.23 -28.03
CA HIS A 305 5.10 -5.53 -26.60
C HIS A 305 4.84 -7.02 -26.36
N ALA A 306 5.75 -7.66 -25.63
CA ALA A 306 5.56 -9.01 -25.13
C ALA A 306 4.45 -9.03 -24.06
N ARG A 307 3.71 -10.14 -24.00
CA ARG A 307 2.67 -10.39 -23.00
C ARG A 307 3.00 -11.69 -22.29
N GLU A 308 2.89 -11.70 -20.98
CA GLU A 308 3.18 -12.85 -20.15
C GLU A 308 2.13 -12.99 -19.06
N CYS A 309 1.72 -14.24 -18.79
CA CYS A 309 0.86 -14.55 -17.65
C CYS A 309 1.75 -14.76 -16.43
N VAL A 310 1.54 -13.97 -15.39
CA VAL A 310 2.30 -14.03 -14.14
C VAL A 310 1.37 -14.32 -12.96
N SER A 311 1.93 -14.86 -11.88
CA SER A 311 1.22 -15.12 -10.63
C SER A 311 2.00 -14.58 -9.45
N TRP A 312 1.30 -13.95 -8.51
CA TRP A 312 1.90 -13.45 -7.28
C TRP A 312 1.75 -14.49 -6.15
N ASP A 313 2.87 -15.07 -5.70
CA ASP A 313 2.90 -16.00 -4.56
C ASP A 313 3.29 -15.26 -3.28
N THR A 314 2.31 -14.87 -2.48
CA THR A 314 2.53 -14.12 -1.23
C THR A 314 3.28 -14.92 -0.15
N ARG A 315 3.59 -16.21 -0.37
CA ARG A 315 4.31 -17.06 0.60
C ARG A 315 5.80 -17.22 0.29
N LYS A 316 6.24 -16.79 -0.89
CA LYS A 316 7.65 -16.75 -1.28
C LYS A 316 8.16 -15.33 -1.07
N GLY A 317 8.24 -14.93 0.20
CA GLY A 317 8.94 -13.72 0.67
C GLY A 317 10.25 -14.11 1.32
#